data_AF-A0A7Z9KV43-F1
#
_entry.id   AF-A0A7Z9KV43-F1
#
_cell.length_a   1.000
_cell.length_b   1.000
_cell.length_c   1.000
_cell.angle_alpha   90.00
_cell.angle_beta   90.00
_cell.angle_gamma   90.00
#
_symmetry.space_group_name_H-M   'P 1'
#
loop_
_entity.id
_entity.type
_entity.pdbx_description
1 polymer ?
#
loop_
_entity_poly.entity_id
_entity_poly.type
_entity_poly.pdbx_seq_one_letter_code
_entity_poly.pdbx_strand_id
1 'polypeptide(L)'
;MARKKKGTRRRRKTWSILNGLEALAYGQILSVGITGGGIWEFATGATDLGFRSNRGNLGITGVEGTGMSLVGTSQISLGDFMSQPSLAIEQMTGNFQSNIIPMAIAGFTTSIAFRVGRRLLRKPISMVSRDLVKPVFGPGVRL
;
A
#
# COMPACT_ATOMS: atom_id res chain seq x y z
N MET A 1 8.95 4.85 57.17
CA MET A 1 7.64 4.61 56.51
C MET A 1 7.87 4.14 55.08
N ALA A 2 7.44 2.94 54.70
CA ALA A 2 7.62 2.42 53.34
C ALA A 2 6.61 3.03 52.36
N ARG A 3 7.08 3.65 51.27
CA ARG A 3 6.26 4.32 50.25
C ARG A 3 5.50 3.26 49.44
N LYS A 4 4.17 3.17 49.60
CA LYS A 4 3.32 2.26 48.81
C LYS A 4 3.48 2.58 47.32
N LYS A 5 3.85 1.59 46.49
CA LYS A 5 3.91 1.72 45.04
C LYS A 5 2.49 1.98 44.50
N LYS A 6 2.28 3.10 43.79
CA LYS A 6 1.00 3.39 43.11
C LYS A 6 0.76 2.33 42.03
N GLY A 7 -0.42 1.72 42.02
CA GLY A 7 -0.82 0.77 40.98
C GLY A 7 -0.90 1.44 39.60
N THR A 8 -0.30 0.82 38.60
CA THR A 8 -0.30 1.33 37.21
C THR A 8 -1.68 1.16 36.60
N ARG A 9 -2.37 2.26 36.29
CA ARG A 9 -3.69 2.22 35.63
C ARG A 9 -3.51 1.75 34.18
N ARG A 10 -4.16 0.66 33.78
CA ARG A 10 -4.12 0.15 32.39
C ARG A 10 -4.68 1.23 31.45
N ARG A 11 -3.87 1.65 30.48
CA ARG A 11 -4.31 2.59 29.44
C ARG A 11 -5.26 1.86 28.50
N ARG A 12 -6.39 2.49 28.13
CA ARG A 12 -7.29 1.95 27.10
C ARG A 12 -6.56 1.93 25.76
N LYS A 13 -6.77 0.88 24.96
CA LYS A 13 -6.29 0.82 23.58
C LYS A 13 -7.00 1.92 22.79
N THR A 14 -6.25 2.83 22.20
CA THR A 14 -6.78 3.91 21.35
C THR A 14 -6.14 3.83 19.99
N TRP A 15 -6.92 4.06 18.93
CA TRP A 15 -6.40 4.08 17.56
C TRP A 15 -5.89 5.50 17.22
N SER A 16 -4.73 5.58 16.57
CA SER A 16 -4.12 6.85 16.14
C SER A 16 -4.29 7.00 14.63
N ILE A 17 -4.98 8.06 14.21
CA ILE A 17 -5.17 8.41 12.80
C ILE A 17 -3.81 8.64 12.13
N LEU A 18 -2.85 9.25 12.82
CA LEU A 18 -1.50 9.43 12.26
C LEU A 18 -0.78 8.11 12.03
N ASN A 19 -0.92 7.13 12.93
CA ASN A 19 -0.40 5.78 12.69
C ASN A 19 -1.13 5.12 11.51
N GLY A 20 -2.44 5.37 11.36
CA GLY A 20 -3.22 4.93 10.20
C GLY A 20 -2.70 5.53 8.89
N LEU A 21 -2.41 6.83 8.87
CA LEU A 21 -1.85 7.52 7.70
C LEU A 21 -0.44 7.05 7.36
N GLU A 22 0.40 6.81 8.37
CA GLU A 22 1.74 6.25 8.18
C GLU A 22 1.64 4.82 7.59
N ALA A 23 0.73 4.00 8.11
CA ALA A 23 0.46 2.67 7.58
C ALA A 23 -0.09 2.70 6.15
N LEU A 24 -0.96 3.67 5.83
CA LEU A 24 -1.45 3.87 4.46
C LEU A 24 -0.34 4.31 3.52
N ALA A 25 0.58 5.17 3.96
CA ALA A 25 1.74 5.56 3.16
C ALA A 25 2.66 4.36 2.88
N TYR A 26 2.94 3.52 3.88
CA TYR A 26 3.67 2.26 3.65
C TYR A 26 2.92 1.32 2.72
N GLY A 27 1.60 1.18 2.91
CA GLY A 27 0.75 0.38 2.03
C GLY A 27 0.80 0.88 0.58
N GLN A 28 0.81 2.19 0.37
CA GLN A 28 0.89 2.79 -0.95
C GLN A 28 2.25 2.51 -1.61
N ILE A 29 3.35 2.65 -0.88
CA ILE A 29 4.70 2.33 -1.37
C ILE A 29 4.80 0.85 -1.74
N LEU A 30 4.27 -0.04 -0.88
CA LEU A 30 4.21 -1.46 -1.14
C LEU A 30 3.37 -1.79 -2.37
N SER A 31 2.16 -1.21 -2.48
CA SER A 31 1.29 -1.42 -3.62
C SER A 31 1.97 -0.99 -4.92
N VAL A 32 2.48 0.25 -4.98
CA VAL A 32 3.10 0.77 -6.21
C VAL A 32 4.29 -0.09 -6.64
N GLY A 33 5.14 -0.53 -5.72
CA GLY A 33 6.31 -1.33 -6.07
C GLY A 33 6.03 -2.81 -6.33
N ILE A 34 4.93 -3.37 -5.80
CA ILE A 34 4.55 -4.77 -6.00
C ILE A 34 3.59 -4.93 -7.18
N THR A 35 2.50 -4.17 -7.20
CA THR A 35 1.44 -4.31 -8.21
C THR A 35 1.63 -3.37 -9.40
N GLY A 36 2.59 -2.43 -9.35
CA GLY A 36 2.76 -1.40 -10.39
C GLY A 36 1.73 -0.25 -10.29
N GLY A 37 0.84 -0.29 -9.29
CA GLY A 37 -0.22 0.70 -9.09
C GLY A 37 -0.52 0.97 -7.61
N GLY A 38 -1.21 2.07 -7.33
CA GLY A 38 -1.61 2.43 -5.97
C GLY A 38 -2.60 1.43 -5.34
N ILE A 39 -2.83 1.53 -4.02
CA ILE A 39 -3.80 0.63 -3.32
C ILE A 39 -5.18 0.70 -3.98
N TRP A 40 -5.58 1.90 -4.42
CA TRP A 40 -6.85 2.11 -5.10
C TRP A 40 -6.91 1.43 -6.47
N GLU A 41 -5.84 1.54 -7.25
CA GLU A 41 -5.73 0.90 -8.57
C GLU A 41 -5.67 -0.62 -8.43
N PHE A 42 -5.01 -1.14 -7.40
CA PHE A 42 -5.11 -2.56 -7.07
C PHE A 42 -6.56 -2.94 -6.75
N ALA A 43 -7.28 -2.14 -5.95
CA ALA A 43 -8.63 -2.48 -5.51
C ALA A 43 -9.69 -2.37 -6.62
N THR A 44 -9.61 -1.36 -7.48
CA THR A 44 -10.65 -1.03 -8.48
C THR A 44 -10.16 -1.12 -9.92
N GLY A 45 -8.94 -1.58 -10.14
CA GLY A 45 -8.35 -1.72 -11.46
C GLY A 45 -9.14 -2.68 -12.35
N ALA A 46 -9.03 -2.47 -13.65
CA ALA A 46 -9.62 -3.35 -14.64
C ALA A 46 -8.88 -4.69 -14.65
N THR A 47 -9.61 -5.77 -14.96
CA THR A 47 -9.02 -7.10 -15.18
C THR A 47 -8.53 -7.20 -16.61
N ASP A 48 -7.22 -7.08 -16.82
CA ASP A 48 -6.61 -7.09 -18.15
C ASP A 48 -5.40 -8.03 -18.28
N LEU A 49 -5.00 -8.69 -17.18
CA LEU A 49 -3.92 -9.67 -17.17
C LEU A 49 -4.35 -10.94 -17.91
N GLY A 50 -3.57 -11.32 -18.92
CA GLY A 50 -3.77 -12.59 -19.60
C GLY A 50 -3.04 -12.72 -20.92
N PHE A 51 -3.14 -13.92 -21.49
CA PHE A 51 -2.62 -14.19 -22.82
C PHE A 51 -3.62 -13.77 -23.88
N ARG A 52 -3.23 -12.84 -24.75
CA ARG A 52 -3.97 -12.53 -25.98
C ARG A 52 -3.29 -13.20 -27.16
N SER A 53 -4.08 -13.88 -27.99
CA SER A 53 -3.61 -14.41 -29.27
C SER A 53 -3.35 -13.24 -30.22
N ASN A 54 -2.08 -12.91 -30.43
CA ASN A 54 -1.70 -11.96 -31.47
C ASN A 54 -1.54 -12.74 -32.78
N ARG A 55 -2.48 -12.52 -33.71
CA ARG A 55 -2.24 -12.82 -35.13
C ARG A 55 -1.34 -11.73 -35.68
N GLY A 56 -0.03 -11.90 -35.49
CA GLY A 56 0.97 -11.10 -36.18
C GLY A 56 1.29 -11.75 -37.52
N ASN A 57 1.14 -11.01 -38.62
CA ASN A 57 1.71 -11.40 -39.91
C ASN A 57 3.24 -11.38 -39.75
N LEU A 58 3.86 -12.52 -39.42
CA LEU A 58 5.29 -12.70 -39.61
C LEU A 58 5.51 -12.55 -41.11
N GLY A 59 6.23 -11.50 -41.54
CA GLY A 59 6.40 -11.08 -42.93
C GLY A 59 7.14 -12.07 -43.86
N ILE A 60 6.96 -13.37 -43.67
CA ILE A 60 7.42 -14.47 -44.49
C ILE A 60 6.15 -15.19 -44.98
N THR A 61 5.80 -14.91 -46.24
CA THR A 61 4.90 -15.68 -47.11
C THR A 61 3.92 -16.64 -46.40
N GLY A 62 2.80 -16.12 -45.90
CA GLY A 62 1.55 -16.87 -45.76
C GLY A 62 1.42 -17.88 -44.62
N VAL A 63 2.34 -17.91 -43.64
CA VAL A 63 2.18 -18.76 -42.44
C VAL A 63 1.60 -17.92 -41.29
N GLU A 64 0.32 -18.12 -40.98
CA GLU A 64 -0.32 -17.54 -39.80
C GLU A 64 0.21 -18.21 -38.52
N GLY A 65 1.34 -17.72 -38.01
CA GLY A 65 1.83 -18.09 -36.68
C GLY A 65 0.90 -17.54 -35.60
N THR A 66 0.14 -18.41 -34.94
CA THR A 66 -0.64 -18.02 -33.75
C THR A 66 0.32 -17.88 -32.57
N GLY A 67 0.79 -16.66 -32.31
CA GLY A 67 1.59 -16.35 -31.11
C GLY A 67 0.70 -15.92 -29.95
N MET A 68 0.88 -16.52 -28.78
CA MET A 68 0.30 -15.99 -27.54
C MET A 68 1.24 -14.94 -26.96
N SER A 69 0.74 -13.72 -26.75
CA SER A 69 1.47 -12.64 -26.09
C SER A 69 0.81 -12.32 -24.75
N LEU A 70 1.62 -12.18 -23.69
CA LEU A 70 1.14 -11.78 -22.36
C LEU A 70 0.86 -10.27 -22.35
N VAL A 71 -0.34 -9.88 -21.99
CA VAL A 71 -0.84 -8.48 -21.94
C VAL A 71 -1.31 -8.17 -20.51
N GLY A 72 -1.32 -6.89 -20.11
CA GLY A 72 -1.76 -6.45 -18.78
C GLY A 72 -0.70 -6.57 -17.68
N THR A 73 0.59 -6.67 -18.01
CA THR A 73 1.66 -6.88 -17.04
C THR A 73 2.13 -5.62 -16.31
N SER A 74 1.72 -4.43 -16.79
CA SER A 74 2.15 -3.14 -16.23
C SER A 74 1.55 -2.85 -14.86
N GLN A 75 0.31 -3.28 -14.64
CA GLN A 75 -0.40 -3.11 -13.38
C GLN A 75 -1.19 -4.37 -13.08
N ILE A 76 -1.16 -4.79 -11.82
CA ILE A 76 -1.92 -5.93 -11.34
C ILE A 76 -3.08 -5.39 -10.50
N SER A 77 -4.31 -5.75 -10.84
CA SER A 77 -5.51 -5.47 -10.05
C SER A 77 -5.96 -6.68 -9.22
N LEU A 78 -6.91 -6.47 -8.29
CA LEU A 78 -7.59 -7.54 -7.57
C LEU A 78 -8.33 -8.48 -8.53
N GLY A 79 -8.88 -7.95 -9.63
CA GLY A 79 -9.54 -8.76 -10.65
C GLY A 79 -8.58 -9.67 -11.39
N ASP A 80 -7.35 -9.20 -11.65
CA ASP A 80 -6.28 -10.02 -12.24
C ASP A 80 -5.81 -11.09 -11.27
N PHE A 81 -5.67 -10.73 -10.00
CA PHE A 81 -5.32 -11.68 -8.95
C PHE A 81 -6.37 -12.79 -8.78
N MET A 82 -7.65 -12.44 -8.87
CA MET A 82 -8.75 -13.41 -8.75
C MET A 82 -8.90 -14.30 -9.99
N SER A 83 -8.68 -13.76 -11.19
CA SER A 83 -8.83 -14.51 -12.45
C SER A 83 -7.60 -15.33 -12.82
N GLN A 84 -6.40 -14.83 -12.52
CA GLN A 84 -5.11 -15.44 -12.86
C GLN A 84 -4.09 -15.30 -11.70
N PRO A 85 -4.32 -15.97 -10.57
CA PRO A 85 -3.52 -15.78 -9.35
C PRO A 85 -2.04 -16.12 -9.56
N SER A 86 -1.72 -17.19 -10.28
CA SER A 86 -0.32 -17.61 -10.49
C SER A 86 0.48 -16.59 -11.28
N LEU A 87 -0.09 -16.05 -12.38
CA LEU A 87 0.56 -15.05 -13.22
C LEU A 87 0.66 -13.70 -12.50
N ALA A 88 -0.38 -13.32 -11.78
CA ALA A 88 -0.39 -12.12 -10.95
C ALA A 88 0.70 -12.17 -9.87
N ILE A 89 0.84 -13.29 -9.16
CA ILE A 89 1.89 -13.46 -8.15
C ILE A 89 3.28 -13.41 -8.78
N GLU A 90 3.51 -14.11 -9.88
CA GLU A 90 4.81 -14.10 -10.55
C GLU A 90 5.20 -12.68 -10.97
N GLN A 91 4.29 -11.95 -11.63
CA GLN A 91 4.50 -10.56 -12.02
C GLN A 91 4.73 -9.65 -10.80
N MET A 92 3.94 -9.80 -9.74
CA MET A 92 4.11 -9.06 -8.48
C MET A 92 5.46 -9.32 -7.82
N THR A 93 5.97 -10.56 -7.87
CA THR A 93 7.29 -10.91 -7.31
C THR A 93 8.42 -10.33 -8.15
N GLY A 94 8.32 -10.35 -9.48
CA GLY A 94 9.28 -9.70 -10.38
C GLY A 94 9.33 -8.18 -10.17
N ASN A 95 8.15 -7.56 -10.02
CA ASN A 95 8.03 -6.14 -9.69
C ASN A 95 8.64 -5.82 -8.32
N PHE A 96 8.36 -6.64 -7.30
CA PHE A 96 8.93 -6.45 -5.97
C PHE A 96 10.46 -6.51 -5.99
N GLN A 97 11.04 -7.51 -6.67
CA GLN A 97 12.50 -7.66 -6.75
C GLN A 97 13.17 -6.49 -7.45
N SER A 98 12.56 -5.99 -8.55
CA SER A 98 13.09 -4.84 -9.28
C SER A 98 12.92 -3.51 -8.54
N ASN A 99 11.90 -3.39 -7.68
CA ASN A 99 11.59 -2.14 -6.96
C ASN A 99 11.98 -2.15 -5.47
N ILE A 100 12.61 -3.21 -4.96
CA ILE A 100 12.92 -3.34 -3.53
C ILE A 100 13.76 -2.17 -2.99
N ILE A 101 14.73 -1.69 -3.76
CA ILE A 101 15.62 -0.58 -3.37
C ILE A 101 14.84 0.75 -3.30
N PRO A 102 14.17 1.22 -4.38
CA PRO A 102 13.41 2.47 -4.30
C PRO A 102 12.29 2.40 -3.25
N MET A 103 11.66 1.24 -3.06
CA MET A 103 10.67 1.05 -1.98
C MET A 103 11.28 1.17 -0.59
N ALA A 104 12.45 0.56 -0.35
CA ALA A 104 13.12 0.66 0.94
C ALA A 104 13.51 2.11 1.27
N ILE A 105 14.01 2.86 0.28
CA ILE A 105 14.32 4.28 0.42
C ILE A 105 13.05 5.07 0.72
N ALA A 106 11.97 4.87 -0.05
CA ALA A 106 10.69 5.55 0.16
C ALA A 106 10.08 5.23 1.53
N GLY A 107 10.15 3.98 1.98
CA GLY A 107 9.71 3.59 3.31
C GLY A 107 10.53 4.25 4.41
N PHE A 108 11.86 4.27 4.26
CA PHE A 108 12.75 4.91 5.21
C PHE A 108 12.50 6.43 5.30
N THR A 109 12.41 7.13 4.17
CA THR A 109 12.13 8.57 4.14
C THR A 109 10.76 8.88 4.73
N THR A 110 9.75 8.06 4.45
CA THR A 110 8.41 8.16 5.05
C THR A 110 8.48 8.04 6.58
N SER A 111 9.22 7.06 7.10
CA SER A 111 9.39 6.89 8.55
C SER A 111 10.01 8.12 9.23
N ILE A 112 11.03 8.71 8.59
CA ILE A 112 11.67 9.93 9.09
C ILE A 112 10.69 11.10 9.03
N ALA A 113 10.00 11.27 7.90
CA ALA A 113 9.04 12.34 7.69
C ALA A 113 7.92 12.31 8.74
N PHE A 114 7.33 11.13 9.02
CA PHE A 114 6.32 11.00 10.06
C PHE A 114 6.89 11.23 11.46
N ARG A 115 8.10 10.75 11.74
CA ARG A 115 8.75 10.95 13.05
C ARG A 115 9.04 12.42 13.34
N VAL A 116 9.60 13.13 12.36
CA VAL A 116 9.90 14.56 12.46
C VAL A 116 8.62 15.39 12.42
N GLY A 117 7.72 15.09 11.47
CA GLY A 117 6.43 15.76 11.32
C GLY A 117 5.58 15.67 12.57
N ARG A 118 5.47 14.49 13.20
CA ARG A 118 4.77 14.32 14.48
C ARG A 118 5.38 15.17 15.59
N ARG A 119 6.71 15.33 15.60
CA ARG A 119 7.40 16.15 16.61
C ARG A 119 7.13 17.64 16.41
N LEU A 120 7.16 18.11 15.15
CA LEU A 120 6.91 19.51 14.80
C LEU A 120 5.43 19.88 14.97
N LEU A 121 4.52 19.01 14.54
CA LEU A 121 3.08 19.24 14.56
C LEU A 121 2.41 18.84 15.87
N ARG A 122 3.17 18.55 16.93
CA ARG A 122 2.62 18.05 18.21
C ARG A 122 1.52 18.96 18.78
N LYS A 123 1.71 20.28 18.70
CA LYS A 123 0.77 21.29 19.22
C LYS A 123 -0.53 21.36 18.39
N PRO A 124 -0.50 21.57 17.05
CA PRO A 124 -1.71 21.56 16.24
C PRO A 124 -2.43 20.21 16.27
N ILE A 125 -1.70 19.08 16.22
CA ILE A 125 -2.26 17.73 16.37
C ILE A 125 -3.04 17.61 17.69
N SER A 126 -2.48 18.10 18.80
CA SER A 126 -3.15 18.06 20.10
C SER A 126 -4.42 18.92 20.14
N MET A 127 -4.45 20.05 19.43
CA MET A 127 -5.65 20.90 19.34
C MET A 127 -6.76 20.19 18.56
N VAL A 128 -6.47 19.73 17.34
CA VAL A 128 -7.43 18.99 16.51
C VAL A 128 -7.95 17.74 17.23
N SER A 129 -7.07 17.00 17.92
CA SER A 129 -7.44 15.81 18.68
C SER A 129 -8.45 16.13 19.79
N ARG A 130 -8.26 17.24 20.50
CA ARG A 130 -9.14 17.63 21.61
C ARG A 130 -10.45 18.24 21.13
N ASP A 131 -10.38 19.10 20.11
CA ASP A 131 -11.48 20.00 19.76
C ASP A 131 -12.32 19.45 18.60
N LEU A 132 -11.80 18.51 17.79
CA LEU A 132 -12.51 17.90 16.66
C LEU A 132 -12.62 16.37 16.80
N VAL A 133 -11.53 15.66 17.03
CA VAL A 133 -11.54 14.18 16.96
C VAL A 133 -12.27 13.54 18.14
N LYS A 134 -11.97 13.94 19.37
CA LYS A 134 -12.63 13.35 20.55
C LYS A 134 -14.13 13.63 20.62
N PRO A 135 -14.64 14.83 20.26
CA PRO A 135 -16.08 15.07 20.19
C PRO A 135 -16.79 14.21 19.14
N VAL A 136 -16.19 14.05 17.96
CA VAL A 136 -16.84 13.36 16.83
C VAL A 136 -16.72 11.84 16.93
N PHE A 137 -15.53 11.32 17.24
CA PHE A 137 -15.22 9.88 17.22
C PHE A 137 -15.10 9.27 18.62
N GLY A 138 -15.30 10.07 19.65
CA GLY A 138 -15.20 9.64 21.04
C GLY A 138 -13.75 9.47 21.54
N PRO A 139 -13.59 9.04 22.81
CA PRO A 139 -12.27 8.95 23.46
C PRO A 139 -11.38 7.81 22.93
N GLY A 140 -11.90 6.95 22.05
CA GLY A 140 -11.20 5.80 21.47
C GLY A 140 -10.27 6.14 20.30
N VAL A 141 -10.48 7.30 19.65
CA VAL A 141 -9.70 7.75 18.49
C VAL A 141 -8.88 8.98 18.85
N ARG A 142 -7.64 9.03 18.35
CA ARG A 142 -6.71 10.15 18.55
C ARG A 142 -5.97 10.42 17.26
N LEU A 143 -5.40 11.61 17.13
CA LEU A 143 -4.39 11.89 16.11
C LEU A 143 -3.02 11.42 16.61
#